data_AF-A0A535AV95-F1
#
_entry.id   AF-A0A535AV95-F1
#
_cell.length_a   1.000
_cell.length_b   1.000
_cell.length_c   1.000
_cell.angle_alpha   90.00
_cell.angle_beta   90.00
_cell.angle_gamma   90.00
#
_symmetry.space_group_name_H-M   'P 1'
#
loop_
_entity.id
_entity.type
_entity.pdbx_description
1 polymer ?
#
loop_
_entity_poly.entity_id
_entity_poly.type
_entity_poly.pdbx_seq_one_letter_code
_entity_poly.pdbx_strand_id
1 'polypeptide(L)'
;MRVNRLLRAAVLFLTLAAIAQELSKPEGQRTWHGRVAGVPYDFRFPTFKRFRDAYWNPNDPRIFTDRVVGIGWALNFGQLIPRLQEGYRRLAERTRPPA
;
A
#
# COMPACT_ATOMS: atom_id res chain seq x y z
N MET A 1 21.90 1.84 -11.91
CA MET A 1 21.79 0.36 -12.12
C MET A 1 21.82 -0.49 -10.84
N ARG A 2 22.56 -0.15 -9.78
CA ARG A 2 22.64 -1.00 -8.55
C ARG A 2 21.37 -0.96 -7.68
N VAL A 3 20.78 0.22 -7.47
CA VAL A 3 19.58 0.41 -6.63
C VAL A 3 18.41 -0.44 -7.10
N ASN A 4 18.17 -0.51 -8.42
CA ASN A 4 17.05 -1.28 -8.97
C ASN A 4 17.17 -2.79 -8.71
N ARG A 5 18.41 -3.32 -8.64
CA ARG A 5 18.65 -4.73 -8.29
C ARG A 5 18.41 -4.98 -6.81
N LEU A 6 18.85 -4.05 -5.95
CA LEU A 6 18.62 -4.14 -4.51
C LEU A 6 17.12 -4.09 -4.18
N LEU A 7 16.35 -3.20 -4.82
CA LEU A 7 14.90 -3.13 -4.66
C LEU A 7 14.21 -4.42 -5.10
N ARG A 8 14.58 -4.96 -6.28
CA ARG A 8 14.04 -6.25 -6.74
C ARG A 8 14.38 -7.39 -5.80
N ALA A 9 15.62 -7.44 -5.30
CA ALA A 9 16.05 -8.45 -4.34
C ALA A 9 15.27 -8.33 -3.02
N ALA A 10 15.04 -7.11 -2.52
CA ALA A 10 14.24 -6.88 -1.32
C ALA A 10 12.78 -7.34 -1.51
N VAL A 11 12.15 -7.01 -2.63
CA VAL A 11 10.78 -7.46 -2.94
C VAL A 11 10.71 -8.98 -3.04
N LEU A 12 11.67 -9.61 -3.73
CA LEU A 12 11.75 -11.07 -3.83
C LEU A 12 11.93 -11.71 -2.45
N PHE A 13 12.84 -11.19 -1.64
CA PHE A 13 13.08 -11.67 -0.28
C PHE A 13 11.82 -11.58 0.59
N LEU A 14 11.14 -10.43 0.59
CA LEU A 14 9.88 -10.26 1.33
C LEU A 14 8.79 -11.22 0.84
N THR A 15 8.79 -11.52 -0.47
CA THR A 15 7.84 -12.48 -1.05
C THR A 15 8.10 -13.90 -0.57
N LEU A 16 9.35 -14.35 -0.64
CA LEU A 16 9.75 -15.65 -0.14
C LEU A 16 9.49 -15.77 1.37
N ALA A 17 9.79 -14.73 2.14
CA ALA A 17 9.54 -14.69 3.58
C ALA A 17 8.04 -14.79 3.91
N ALA A 18 7.17 -14.06 3.19
CA ALA A 18 5.72 -14.14 3.38
C ALA A 18 5.16 -15.53 3.05
N ILE A 19 5.63 -16.14 1.97
CA ILE A 19 5.23 -17.52 1.59
C ILE A 19 5.72 -18.51 2.66
N ALA A 20 6.98 -18.42 3.09
CA ALA A 20 7.53 -19.28 4.14
C ALA A 20 6.74 -19.16 5.46
N GLN A 21 6.36 -17.93 5.84
CA GLN A 21 5.53 -17.66 7.01
C GLN A 21 4.15 -18.30 6.94
N GLU A 22 3.53 -18.40 5.76
CA GLU A 22 2.25 -19.12 5.60
C GLU A 22 2.45 -20.64 5.59
N LEU A 23 3.50 -21.14 4.92
CA LEU A 23 3.76 -22.58 4.85
C LEU A 23 4.18 -23.18 6.19
N SER A 24 4.81 -22.39 7.08
CA SER A 24 5.14 -22.82 8.44
C SER A 24 3.91 -23.00 9.35
N LYS A 25 2.74 -22.48 8.95
CA LYS A 25 1.49 -22.68 9.70
C LYS A 25 0.84 -24.02 9.30
N PRO A 26 0.14 -24.69 10.24
CA PRO A 26 -0.75 -25.79 9.90
C PRO A 26 -1.76 -25.38 8.83
N GLU A 27 -2.16 -26.29 7.95
CA GLU A 27 -2.93 -25.95 6.74
C GLU A 27 -4.22 -25.17 7.03
N GLY A 28 -4.94 -25.54 8.09
CA GLY A 28 -6.17 -24.86 8.52
C GLY A 28 -5.96 -23.48 9.16
N GLN A 29 -4.70 -23.08 9.44
CA GLN A 29 -4.35 -21.78 10.02
C GLN A 29 -3.73 -20.83 8.99
N ARG A 30 -3.54 -21.27 7.73
CA ARG A 30 -3.01 -20.44 6.66
C ARG A 30 -4.04 -19.40 6.25
N THR A 31 -3.70 -18.13 6.42
CA THR A 31 -4.58 -17.01 6.08
C THR A 31 -4.27 -16.44 4.70
N TRP A 32 -3.04 -16.64 4.21
CA TRP A 32 -2.56 -16.08 2.94
C TRP A 32 -2.63 -14.54 2.86
N HIS A 33 -2.70 -13.89 4.02
CA HIS A 33 -2.62 -12.44 4.16
C HIS A 33 -2.06 -12.09 5.54
N GLY A 34 -1.39 -10.95 5.65
CA GLY A 34 -0.74 -10.53 6.88
C GLY A 34 0.29 -9.43 6.69
N ARG A 35 1.31 -9.42 7.55
CA ARG A 35 2.45 -8.51 7.47
C ARG A 35 3.76 -9.29 7.62
N VAL A 36 4.77 -8.91 6.85
CA VAL A 36 6.16 -9.40 6.94
C VAL A 36 7.08 -8.19 7.09
N ALA A 37 7.85 -8.13 8.18
CA ALA A 37 8.69 -6.96 8.50
C ALA A 37 7.93 -5.60 8.42
N GLY A 38 6.65 -5.58 8.85
CA GLY A 38 5.77 -4.41 8.78
C GLY A 38 5.13 -4.14 7.41
N VAL A 39 5.57 -4.83 6.35
CA VAL A 39 5.05 -4.72 4.99
C VAL A 39 3.81 -5.62 4.84
N PRO A 40 2.65 -5.09 4.45
CA PRO A 40 1.46 -5.92 4.24
C PRO A 40 1.61 -6.84 3.02
N TYR A 41 1.01 -8.02 3.10
CA TYR A 41 0.86 -8.94 1.98
C TYR A 41 -0.55 -9.54 1.94
N ASP A 42 -1.04 -9.82 0.74
CA ASP A 42 -2.30 -10.51 0.53
C ASP A 42 -2.23 -11.33 -0.76
N PHE A 43 -2.37 -12.64 -0.66
CA PHE A 43 -2.33 -13.59 -1.77
C PHE A 43 -3.70 -14.20 -2.08
N ARG A 44 -4.76 -13.69 -1.45
CA ARG A 44 -6.13 -14.14 -1.71
C ARG A 44 -6.61 -13.60 -3.05
N PHE A 45 -7.59 -14.30 -3.63
CA PHE A 45 -8.24 -13.82 -4.84
C PHE A 45 -8.85 -12.42 -4.61
N PRO A 46 -8.58 -11.45 -5.50
CA PRO A 46 -9.05 -10.10 -5.32
C PRO A 46 -10.56 -10.00 -5.58
N THR A 47 -11.21 -9.00 -4.98
CA THR A 47 -12.60 -8.65 -5.30
C THR A 47 -12.68 -7.17 -5.67
N PHE A 48 -13.65 -6.80 -6.51
CA PHE A 48 -13.85 -5.41 -6.90
C PHE A 48 -14.09 -4.50 -5.69
N LYS A 49 -14.84 -5.00 -4.69
CA LYS A 49 -15.03 -4.32 -3.41
C LYS A 49 -13.70 -4.02 -2.71
N ARG A 50 -12.78 -4.98 -2.63
CA ARG A 50 -11.47 -4.78 -2.01
C ARG A 50 -10.63 -3.75 -2.77
N PHE A 51 -10.69 -3.72 -4.10
CA PHE A 51 -10.05 -2.66 -4.90
C PHE A 51 -10.61 -1.29 -4.58
N ARG A 52 -11.94 -1.12 -4.60
CA ARG A 52 -12.55 0.15 -4.24
C ARG A 52 -12.18 0.56 -2.81
N ASP A 53 -12.28 -0.36 -1.85
CA ASP A 53 -12.02 -0.06 -0.44
C ASP A 53 -10.55 0.30 -0.17
N ALA A 54 -9.59 -0.27 -0.92
CA ALA A 54 -8.16 0.03 -0.75
C ALA A 54 -7.71 1.30 -1.50
N TYR A 55 -8.21 1.51 -2.72
CA TYR A 55 -7.71 2.57 -3.61
C TYR A 55 -8.62 3.81 -3.68
N TRP A 56 -9.91 3.68 -3.34
CA TRP A 56 -10.89 4.75 -3.47
C TRP A 56 -11.94 4.70 -2.36
N ASN A 57 -11.49 4.89 -1.11
CA ASN A 57 -12.36 4.92 0.06
C ASN A 57 -12.26 6.27 0.78
N PRO A 58 -13.13 7.24 0.45
CA PRO A 58 -13.15 8.53 1.11
C PRO A 58 -13.43 8.44 2.63
N ASN A 59 -14.06 7.35 3.11
CA ASN A 59 -14.39 7.17 4.52
C ASN A 59 -13.23 6.61 5.35
N ASP A 60 -12.20 6.04 4.71
CA ASP A 60 -10.97 5.65 5.40
C ASP A 60 -10.01 6.85 5.41
N PRO A 61 -9.61 7.39 6.57
CA PRO A 61 -8.74 8.56 6.65
C PRO A 61 -7.28 8.27 6.28
N ARG A 62 -6.90 7.00 6.04
CA ARG A 62 -5.53 6.62 5.72
C ARG A 62 -5.23 6.85 4.24
N ILE A 63 -4.04 7.38 3.95
CA ILE A 63 -3.49 7.46 2.58
C ILE A 63 -2.91 6.10 2.16
N PHE A 64 -2.19 5.43 3.08
CA PHE A 64 -1.63 4.11 2.85
C PHE A 64 -2.56 3.05 3.41
N THR A 65 -3.03 2.17 2.54
CA THR A 65 -3.90 1.04 2.86
C THR A 65 -3.19 -0.27 2.55
N ASP A 66 -3.73 -1.39 3.00
CA ASP A 66 -3.18 -2.70 2.67
C ASP A 66 -3.52 -3.03 1.20
N ARG A 67 -2.53 -3.50 0.44
CA ARG A 67 -2.73 -3.85 -0.97
C ARG A 67 -3.64 -5.07 -1.11
N VAL A 68 -4.46 -5.07 -2.16
CA VAL A 68 -5.44 -6.13 -2.41
C VAL A 68 -4.79 -7.44 -2.84
N VAL A 69 -3.70 -7.37 -3.60
CA VAL A 69 -2.96 -8.55 -4.09
C VAL A 69 -1.46 -8.26 -4.15
N GLY A 70 -0.66 -9.23 -3.68
CA GLY A 70 0.79 -9.13 -3.61
C GLY A 70 1.28 -8.48 -2.33
N ILE A 71 2.40 -7.77 -2.42
CA ILE A 71 3.14 -7.24 -1.26
C ILE A 71 3.26 -5.72 -1.36
N GLY A 72 3.14 -5.07 -0.21
CA GLY A 72 3.24 -3.63 -0.05
C GLY A 72 1.90 -2.95 0.18
N TRP A 73 1.93 -1.63 0.18
CA TRP A 73 0.76 -0.79 0.42
C TRP A 73 0.04 -0.43 -0.88
N ALA A 74 -1.26 -0.18 -0.77
CA ALA A 74 -2.04 0.55 -1.74
C ALA A 74 -2.10 2.04 -1.37
N LEU A 75 -2.50 2.86 -2.33
CA LEU A 75 -2.72 4.29 -2.15
C LEU A 75 -4.22 4.57 -2.25
N ASN A 76 -4.79 5.10 -1.17
CA ASN A 76 -6.16 5.58 -1.17
C ASN A 76 -6.22 6.97 -1.81
N PHE A 77 -6.54 7.00 -3.10
CA PHE A 77 -6.62 8.24 -3.87
C PHE A 77 -7.75 9.15 -3.41
N GLY A 78 -8.80 8.59 -2.80
CA GLY A 78 -9.89 9.37 -2.17
C GLY A 78 -9.41 10.28 -1.04
N GLN A 79 -8.28 9.95 -0.40
CA GLN A 79 -7.64 10.80 0.62
C GLN A 79 -6.41 11.53 0.10
N LEU A 80 -5.64 10.93 -0.81
CA LEU A 80 -4.41 11.52 -1.33
C LEU A 80 -4.67 12.80 -2.13
N ILE A 81 -5.63 12.76 -3.07
CA ILE A 81 -5.86 13.86 -4.01
C ILE A 81 -6.29 15.15 -3.29
N PRO A 82 -7.30 15.14 -2.39
CA PRO A 82 -7.73 16.37 -1.70
C PRO A 82 -6.61 17.00 -0.86
N ARG A 83 -5.78 16.17 -0.21
CA ARG A 83 -4.66 16.67 0.60
C ARG A 83 -3.57 17.30 -0.24
N LEU A 84 -3.28 16.75 -1.43
CA LEU A 84 -2.34 17.35 -2.38
C LEU A 84 -2.89 18.67 -2.92
N GLN A 85 -4.18 18.75 -3.26
CA GLN A 85 -4.83 19.99 -3.71
C GLN A 85 -4.77 21.07 -2.64
N GLU A 86 -5.09 20.71 -1.40
CA GLU A 86 -5.00 21.63 -0.25
C GLU A 86 -3.56 22.13 -0.04
N GLY A 87 -2.58 21.22 -0.10
CA GLY A 87 -1.16 21.58 -0.01
C GLY A 87 -0.73 22.55 -1.11
N TYR A 88 -1.13 22.27 -2.35
CA TYR A 88 -0.84 23.14 -3.49
C TYR A 88 -1.47 24.53 -3.34
N ARG A 89 -2.74 24.60 -2.92
CA ARG A 89 -3.43 25.88 -2.68
C ARG A 89 -2.68 26.74 -1.66
N ARG A 90 -2.25 26.15 -0.54
CA ARG A 90 -1.47 26.86 0.50
C ARG A 90 -0.14 27.40 -0.03
N LEU A 91 0.53 26.63 -0.88
CA LEU A 91 1.79 27.07 -1.50
C LEU A 91 1.56 28.22 -2.49
N ALA A 92 0.50 28.15 -3.29
CA ALA A 92 0.12 29.20 -4.22
C ALA A 92 -0.23 30.51 -3.50
N GLU A 93 -0.97 30.44 -2.39
CA GLU A 93 -1.31 31.60 -1.55
C GLU A 93 -0.07 32.27 -0.96
N ARG A 94 0.91 31.51 -0.47
CA ARG A 94 2.16 32.05 0.07
C ARG A 94 3.02 32.78 -0.96
N THR A 95 2.95 32.36 -2.22
CA THR A 95 3.81 32.89 -3.29
C THR A 95 3.16 34.07 -4.02
N ARG A 96 1.91 34.40 -3.68
CA ARG A 96 1.20 35.53 -4.27
C ARG A 96 1.82 36.84 -3.75
N PRO A 97 2.37 37.71 -4.62
CA PRO A 97 2.88 39.00 -4.19
C PRO A 97 1.72 39.86 -3.63
N PRO A 98 2.00 40.74 -2.64
CA PRO A 98 0.99 41.67 -2.16
C PRO A 98 0.50 42.57 -3.30
N ALA A 99 -0.81 42.85 -3.31
CA ALA A 99 -1.47 43.70 -4.29
C ALA A 99 -1.13 45.19 -4.10
#